data_AF-A0A0W0W0L5-F1
#
_entry.id   AF-A0A0W0W0L5-F1
#
_cell.length_a   1.000
_cell.length_b   1.000
_cell.length_c   1.000
_cell.angle_alpha   90.00
_cell.angle_beta   90.00
_cell.angle_gamma   90.00
#
_symmetry.space_group_name_H-M   'P 1'
#
loop_
_entity.id
_entity.type
_entity.pdbx_description
1 polymer ?
#
loop_
_entity_poly.entity_id
_entity_poly.type
_entity_poly.pdbx_seq_one_letter_code
_entity_poly.pdbx_strand_id
1 'polypeptide(L)'
;MKTIDTAKEKQLNITDTKTQAKENFNRRVIHKNAIATSNIRSENFDLDEAKEKSRDALIALNAHSGLQVMLASEMLSIHELQQTTMAFAIGCSDLELKKYYINSAIKLANCFAQQASVLAKLQGVGGQKIIVERVDVHQGGQAIVGNIQGGMGNKEKT
;
A
#
# COMPACT_ATOMS: atom_id res chain seq x y z
N MET A 1 37.55 -15.84 -21.90
CA MET A 1 36.37 -16.62 -21.47
C MET A 1 36.03 -16.43 -19.98
N LYS A 2 36.42 -15.31 -19.32
CA LYS A 2 36.17 -15.06 -17.87
C LYS A 2 35.12 -13.97 -17.56
N THR A 3 34.63 -13.26 -18.57
CA THR A 3 33.78 -12.07 -18.40
C THR A 3 32.29 -12.36 -18.21
N ILE A 4 31.84 -13.56 -18.60
CA ILE A 4 30.42 -13.95 -18.55
C ILE A 4 30.01 -14.40 -17.13
N ASP A 5 30.92 -15.04 -16.37
CA ASP A 5 30.65 -15.50 -15.01
C ASP A 5 30.54 -14.34 -14.01
N THR A 6 31.37 -13.31 -14.14
CA THR A 6 31.35 -12.15 -13.23
C THR A 6 30.07 -11.32 -13.36
N ALA A 7 29.48 -11.24 -14.56
CA ALA A 7 28.21 -10.55 -14.77
C ALA A 7 27.03 -11.32 -14.16
N LYS A 8 27.03 -12.65 -14.29
CA LYS A 8 26.01 -13.54 -13.69
C LYS A 8 26.08 -13.54 -12.16
N GLU A 9 27.28 -13.63 -11.58
CA GLU A 9 27.47 -13.56 -10.12
C GLU A 9 27.02 -12.20 -9.54
N LYS A 10 27.37 -11.10 -10.20
CA LYS A 10 26.93 -9.75 -9.77
C LYS A 10 25.41 -9.61 -9.85
N GLN A 11 24.78 -10.17 -10.88
CA GLN A 11 23.32 -10.11 -11.04
C GLN A 11 22.57 -11.01 -10.04
N LEU A 12 23.13 -12.17 -9.71
CA LEU A 12 22.63 -13.06 -8.65
C LEU A 12 22.67 -12.34 -7.29
N ASN A 13 23.81 -11.74 -6.94
CA ASN A 13 24.01 -11.03 -5.67
C ASN A 13 23.09 -9.80 -5.52
N ILE A 14 22.86 -9.05 -6.62
CA ILE A 14 21.90 -7.93 -6.62
C ILE A 14 20.46 -8.42 -6.40
N THR A 15 20.10 -9.58 -6.96
CA THR A 15 18.76 -10.16 -6.83
C THR A 15 18.51 -10.63 -5.40
N ASP A 16 19.49 -11.28 -4.78
CA ASP A 16 19.44 -11.70 -3.38
C ASP A 16 19.34 -10.50 -2.44
N THR A 17 20.13 -9.45 -2.68
CA THR A 17 20.10 -8.21 -1.90
C THR A 17 18.72 -7.52 -1.99
N LYS A 18 18.12 -7.44 -3.18
CA LYS A 18 16.78 -6.85 -3.36
C LYS A 18 15.70 -7.66 -2.67
N THR A 19 15.77 -8.99 -2.76
CA THR A 19 14.84 -9.90 -2.08
C THR A 19 14.94 -9.75 -0.57
N GLN A 20 16.16 -9.69 -0.03
CA GLN A 20 16.40 -9.49 1.39
C GLN A 20 15.92 -8.12 1.89
N ALA A 21 16.13 -7.06 1.10
CA ALA A 21 15.63 -5.73 1.42
C ALA A 21 14.09 -5.69 1.49
N LYS A 22 13.41 -6.35 0.54
CA LYS A 22 11.95 -6.47 0.53
C LYS A 22 11.44 -7.22 1.76
N GLU A 23 12.07 -8.34 2.09
CA GLU A 23 11.70 -9.15 3.26
C GLU A 23 11.90 -8.39 4.57
N ASN A 24 13.04 -7.71 4.72
CA ASN A 24 13.31 -6.87 5.90
C ASN A 24 12.31 -5.71 6.04
N PHE A 25 11.93 -5.09 4.92
CA PHE A 25 10.91 -4.06 4.90
C PHE A 25 9.56 -4.61 5.37
N ASN A 26 9.11 -5.73 4.80
CA ASN A 26 7.83 -6.35 5.15
C ASN A 26 7.78 -6.75 6.62
N ARG A 27 8.86 -7.37 7.14
CA ARG A 27 8.97 -7.72 8.57
C ARG A 27 8.81 -6.50 9.48
N ARG A 28 9.42 -5.38 9.12
CA ARG A 28 9.31 -4.13 9.87
C ARG A 28 7.90 -3.55 9.83
N VAL A 29 7.22 -3.62 8.68
CA VAL A 29 5.83 -3.17 8.55
C VAL A 29 4.90 -4.03 9.39
N ILE A 30 5.00 -5.35 9.29
CA ILE A 30 4.22 -6.31 10.09
C ILE A 30 4.40 -6.05 11.59
N HIS A 31 5.65 -5.90 12.05
CA HIS A 31 5.93 -5.60 13.46
C HIS A 31 5.27 -4.30 13.92
N LYS A 32 5.33 -3.24 13.11
CA LYS A 32 4.70 -1.95 13.45
C LYS A 32 3.18 -2.05 13.49
N ASN A 33 2.58 -2.76 12.53
CA ASN A 33 1.15 -2.97 12.49
C ASN A 33 0.68 -3.77 13.71
N ALA A 34 1.35 -4.89 14.03
CA ALA A 34 1.04 -5.72 15.18
C ALA A 34 0.95 -4.92 16.49
N ILE A 35 1.88 -3.98 16.71
CA ILE A 35 1.88 -3.08 17.87
C ILE A 35 0.74 -2.05 17.78
N ALA A 36 0.48 -1.50 16.60
CA ALA A 36 -0.52 -0.46 16.39
C ALA A 36 -1.97 -0.96 16.49
N THR A 37 -2.22 -2.24 16.17
CA THR A 37 -3.55 -2.85 16.12
C THR A 37 -3.88 -3.71 17.34
N SER A 38 -3.00 -3.76 18.34
CA SER A 38 -3.17 -4.64 19.51
C SER A 38 -3.10 -3.87 20.81
N ASN A 39 -3.76 -4.40 21.86
CA ASN A 39 -3.59 -3.89 23.21
C ASN A 39 -2.29 -4.40 23.83
N ILE A 40 -1.19 -3.71 23.55
CA ILE A 40 0.16 -4.06 24.05
C ILE A 40 0.31 -4.03 25.58
N ARG A 41 -0.69 -3.52 26.30
CA ARG A 41 -0.71 -3.48 27.76
C ARG A 41 -1.46 -4.66 28.38
N SER A 42 -2.06 -5.52 27.57
CA SER A 42 -2.73 -6.74 28.05
C SER A 42 -1.70 -7.73 28.60
N GLU A 43 -2.01 -8.36 29.74
CA GLU A 43 -1.17 -9.42 30.32
C GLU A 43 -1.01 -10.63 29.38
N ASN A 44 -1.99 -10.86 28.50
CA ASN A 44 -2.00 -11.95 27.52
C ASN A 44 -1.53 -11.49 26.13
N PHE A 45 -0.85 -10.35 26.02
CA PHE A 45 -0.35 -9.87 24.73
C PHE A 45 0.79 -10.76 24.23
N ASP A 46 0.56 -11.45 23.12
CA ASP A 46 1.58 -12.18 22.37
C ASP A 46 1.93 -11.43 21.08
N LEU A 47 3.19 -10.98 20.99
CA LEU A 47 3.68 -10.23 19.84
C LEU A 47 3.76 -11.09 18.56
N ASP A 48 4.09 -12.37 18.69
CA ASP A 48 4.19 -13.26 17.54
C ASP A 48 2.81 -13.60 17.01
N GLU A 49 1.83 -13.84 17.88
CA GLU A 49 0.43 -13.98 17.47
C GLU A 49 -0.07 -12.70 16.76
N ALA A 50 0.24 -11.52 17.31
CA ALA A 50 -0.15 -10.25 16.70
C ALA A 50 0.52 -10.02 15.32
N LYS A 51 1.78 -10.44 15.16
CA LYS A 51 2.48 -10.38 13.86
C LYS A 51 1.88 -11.35 12.84
N GLU A 52 1.47 -12.54 13.26
CA GLU A 52 0.81 -13.49 12.36
C GLU A 52 -0.58 -12.98 11.93
N LYS A 53 -1.39 -12.41 12.84
CA LYS A 53 -2.64 -11.73 12.47
C LYS A 53 -2.42 -10.60 11.46
N SER A 54 -1.38 -9.80 11.68
CA SER A 54 -1.01 -8.72 10.74
C SER A 54 -0.62 -9.28 9.36
N ARG A 55 0.17 -10.36 9.32
CA ARG A 55 0.54 -11.05 8.07
C ARG A 55 -0.69 -11.58 7.34
N ASP A 56 -1.58 -12.28 8.04
CA ASP A 56 -2.80 -12.84 7.47
C ASP A 56 -3.70 -11.75 6.89
N ALA A 57 -3.85 -10.63 7.59
CA ALA A 57 -4.61 -9.49 7.12
C ALA A 57 -4.00 -8.87 5.85
N LEU A 58 -2.67 -8.73 5.77
CA LEU A 58 -1.98 -8.22 4.57
C LEU A 58 -2.13 -9.18 3.37
N ILE A 59 -2.11 -10.50 3.62
CA ILE A 59 -2.38 -11.51 2.59
C ILE A 59 -3.83 -11.41 2.12
N ALA A 60 -4.79 -11.30 3.04
CA ALA A 60 -6.22 -11.16 2.74
C ALA A 60 -6.52 -9.89 1.93
N LEU A 61 -5.78 -8.80 2.18
CA LEU A 61 -5.86 -7.55 1.41
C LEU A 61 -5.11 -7.61 0.07
N ASN A 62 -4.49 -8.73 -0.29
CA ASN A 62 -3.80 -8.95 -1.55
C ASN A 62 -2.67 -7.91 -1.78
N ALA A 63 -1.92 -7.59 -0.72
CA ALA A 63 -0.84 -6.60 -0.75
C ALA A 63 0.52 -7.25 -1.08
N HIS A 64 1.04 -7.00 -2.29
CA HIS A 64 2.21 -7.72 -2.84
C HIS A 64 3.47 -6.87 -2.97
N SER A 65 3.30 -5.57 -3.21
CA SER A 65 4.40 -4.61 -3.33
C SER A 65 4.69 -3.95 -1.98
N GLY A 66 5.92 -3.46 -1.78
CA GLY A 66 6.28 -2.78 -0.52
C GLY A 66 5.36 -1.59 -0.22
N LEU A 67 4.95 -0.83 -1.25
CA LEU A 67 4.02 0.28 -1.09
C LEU A 67 2.61 -0.21 -0.71
N GLN A 68 2.11 -1.27 -1.36
CA GLN A 68 0.81 -1.87 -1.01
C GLN A 68 0.82 -2.41 0.42
N VAL A 69 1.89 -3.10 0.84
CA VAL A 69 2.06 -3.65 2.19
C VAL A 69 2.04 -2.52 3.23
N MET A 70 2.75 -1.42 2.97
CA MET A 70 2.77 -0.27 3.86
C MET A 70 1.40 0.41 3.96
N LEU A 71 0.74 0.64 2.82
CA LEU A 71 -0.58 1.27 2.78
C LEU A 71 -1.65 0.40 3.46
N ALA A 72 -1.66 -0.91 3.17
CA ALA A 72 -2.58 -1.86 3.79
C ALA A 72 -2.35 -1.94 5.31
N SER A 73 -1.09 -1.93 5.75
CA SER A 73 -0.75 -1.84 7.18
C SER A 73 -1.28 -0.56 7.83
N GLU A 74 -1.27 0.57 7.13
CA GLU A 74 -1.82 1.82 7.65
C GLU A 74 -3.36 1.75 7.72
N MET A 75 -3.99 1.21 6.69
CA MET A 75 -5.44 0.97 6.64
C MET A 75 -5.93 0.09 7.79
N LEU A 76 -5.19 -0.96 8.13
CA LEU A 76 -5.49 -1.83 9.27
C LEU A 76 -5.44 -1.05 10.60
N SER A 77 -4.41 -0.23 10.82
CA SER A 77 -4.32 0.61 12.02
C SER A 77 -5.45 1.64 12.11
N ILE A 78 -5.82 2.27 10.99
CA ILE A 78 -6.95 3.20 10.91
C ILE A 78 -8.26 2.49 11.22
N HIS A 79 -8.47 1.29 10.66
CA HIS A 79 -9.66 0.49 10.91
C HIS A 79 -9.82 0.15 12.39
N GLU A 80 -8.79 -0.38 13.03
CA GLU A 80 -8.84 -0.75 14.46
C GLU A 80 -9.10 0.45 15.37
N LEU A 81 -8.42 1.57 15.10
CA LEU A 81 -8.65 2.81 15.84
C LEU A 81 -10.08 3.33 15.63
N GLN A 82 -10.62 3.23 14.42
CA GLN A 82 -12.00 3.60 14.12
C GLN A 82 -13.00 2.70 14.87
N GLN A 83 -12.81 1.37 14.85
CA GLN A 83 -13.68 0.42 15.57
C GLN A 83 -13.69 0.71 17.07
N THR A 84 -12.51 0.92 17.66
CA THR A 84 -12.36 1.28 19.07
C THR A 84 -13.06 2.61 19.39
N THR A 85 -12.89 3.62 18.54
CA THR A 85 -13.55 4.92 18.69
C THR A 85 -15.07 4.82 18.64
N MET A 86 -15.60 4.00 17.73
CA MET A 86 -17.05 3.74 17.64
C MET A 86 -17.58 3.02 18.88
N ALA A 87 -16.84 2.03 19.41
CA ALA A 87 -17.20 1.35 20.64
C ALA A 87 -17.27 2.33 21.83
N PHE A 88 -16.32 3.25 21.95
CA PHE A 88 -16.37 4.31 22.97
C PHE A 88 -17.54 5.27 22.77
N ALA A 89 -17.89 5.64 21.53
CA ALA A 89 -19.07 6.45 21.25
C ALA A 89 -20.38 5.77 21.70
N ILE A 90 -20.50 4.46 21.49
CA ILE A 90 -21.67 3.67 21.89
C ILE A 90 -21.81 3.65 23.42
N GLY A 91 -20.71 3.43 24.14
CA GLY A 91 -20.69 3.38 25.61
C GLY A 91 -20.70 4.72 26.34
N CYS A 92 -20.61 5.85 25.62
CA CYS A 92 -20.50 7.18 26.23
C CYS A 92 -21.88 7.80 26.54
N SER A 93 -22.07 8.24 27.77
CA SER A 93 -23.26 8.96 28.23
C SER A 93 -23.13 10.49 28.11
N ASP A 94 -21.90 11.02 28.17
CA ASP A 94 -21.64 12.45 27.99
C ASP A 94 -21.81 12.84 26.51
N LEU A 95 -22.67 13.82 26.24
CA LEU A 95 -23.05 14.19 24.88
C LEU A 95 -21.91 14.83 24.09
N GLU A 96 -21.08 15.67 24.71
CA GLU A 96 -19.96 16.34 24.04
C GLU A 96 -18.85 15.35 23.72
N LEU A 97 -18.54 14.45 24.66
CA LEU A 97 -17.55 13.39 24.45
C LEU A 97 -18.03 12.37 23.41
N LYS A 98 -19.31 12.00 23.43
CA LYS A 98 -19.91 11.14 22.39
C LYS A 98 -19.81 11.78 21.01
N LYS A 99 -20.13 13.07 20.90
CA LYS A 99 -19.98 13.84 19.66
C LYS A 99 -18.53 13.88 19.19
N TYR A 100 -17.57 14.04 20.10
CA TYR A 100 -16.14 13.97 19.79
C TYR A 100 -15.74 12.61 19.18
N TYR A 101 -16.17 11.50 19.78
CA TYR A 101 -15.88 10.17 19.26
C TYR A 101 -16.53 9.93 17.88
N ILE A 102 -17.80 10.31 17.70
CA ILE A 102 -18.49 10.21 16.41
C ILE A 102 -17.73 10.98 15.33
N ASN A 103 -17.36 12.24 15.62
CA ASN A 103 -16.61 13.07 14.67
C ASN A 103 -15.24 12.46 14.34
N SER A 104 -14.56 11.87 15.33
CA SER A 104 -13.27 11.21 15.13
C SER A 104 -13.41 9.94 14.27
N ALA A 105 -14.43 9.12 14.52
CA ALA A 105 -14.72 7.94 13.72
C ALA A 105 -15.03 8.30 12.26
N ILE A 106 -15.78 9.37 12.01
CA ILE A 106 -16.06 9.86 10.64
C ILE A 106 -14.78 10.29 9.92
N LYS A 107 -13.85 10.98 10.61
CA LYS A 107 -12.56 11.37 10.02
C LYS A 107 -11.72 10.15 9.63
N LEU A 108 -11.68 9.14 10.50
CA LEU A 108 -10.97 7.88 10.23
C LEU A 108 -11.61 7.12 9.05
N ALA A 109 -12.95 7.08 8.98
CA ALA A 109 -13.66 6.46 7.87
C ALA A 109 -13.36 7.13 6.52
N ASN A 110 -13.32 8.47 6.50
CA ASN A 110 -12.95 9.23 5.30
C ASN A 110 -11.50 8.97 4.88
N CYS A 111 -10.57 8.89 5.84
CA CYS A 111 -9.18 8.53 5.58
C CYS A 111 -9.07 7.11 5.00
N PHE A 112 -9.77 6.14 5.60
CA PHE A 112 -9.83 4.76 5.13
C PHE A 112 -10.36 4.68 3.69
N ALA A 113 -11.44 5.40 3.36
CA ALA A 113 -12.00 5.43 2.01
C ALA A 113 -10.99 5.97 0.97
N GLN A 114 -10.23 7.01 1.32
CA GLN A 114 -9.16 7.54 0.47
C GLN A 114 -8.05 6.51 0.27
N GLN A 115 -7.57 5.87 1.34
CA GLN A 115 -6.54 4.83 1.27
C GLN A 115 -7.01 3.62 0.47
N ALA A 116 -8.27 3.19 0.63
CA ALA A 116 -8.87 2.10 -0.14
C ALA A 116 -8.92 2.41 -1.65
N SER A 117 -9.24 3.65 -2.02
CA SER A 117 -9.17 4.10 -3.42
C SER A 117 -7.75 4.04 -3.98
N VAL A 118 -6.75 4.45 -3.18
CA VAL A 118 -5.33 4.37 -3.57
C VAL A 118 -4.89 2.91 -3.71
N LEU A 119 -5.25 2.04 -2.76
CA LEU A 119 -4.92 0.61 -2.81
C LEU A 119 -5.52 -0.06 -4.05
N ALA A 120 -6.79 0.21 -4.36
CA ALA A 120 -7.46 -0.28 -5.55
C ALA A 120 -6.69 0.11 -6.83
N LYS A 121 -6.27 1.38 -6.94
CA LYS A 121 -5.44 1.85 -8.07
C LYS A 121 -4.09 1.13 -8.13
N LEU A 122 -3.42 0.95 -6.98
CA LEU A 122 -2.15 0.22 -6.90
C LEU A 122 -2.31 -1.26 -7.28
N GLN A 123 -3.50 -1.83 -7.13
CA GLN A 123 -3.85 -3.20 -7.52
C GLN A 123 -4.35 -3.29 -8.98
N GLY A 124 -4.35 -2.18 -9.72
CA GLY A 124 -4.81 -2.14 -11.12
C GLY A 124 -6.33 -2.12 -11.27
N VAL A 125 -7.07 -1.97 -10.18
CA VAL A 125 -8.53 -1.80 -10.20
C VAL A 125 -8.85 -0.37 -10.60
N GLY A 126 -9.71 -0.19 -11.62
CA GLY A 126 -10.16 1.13 -12.07
C GLY A 126 -9.39 1.72 -13.26
N GLY A 127 -8.52 0.94 -13.92
CA GLY A 127 -7.99 1.31 -15.23
C GLY A 127 -9.08 1.26 -16.31
N GLN A 128 -9.24 2.34 -17.09
CA GLN A 128 -10.11 2.31 -18.26
C GLN A 128 -9.44 1.46 -19.35
N LYS A 129 -10.01 0.29 -19.64
CA LYS A 129 -9.59 -0.52 -20.78
C LYS A 129 -10.23 0.06 -22.05
N ILE A 130 -9.47 0.84 -22.80
CA ILE A 130 -9.87 1.31 -24.13
C ILE A 130 -9.38 0.30 -25.17
N ILE A 131 -10.32 -0.36 -25.86
CA ILE A 131 -10.03 -1.22 -27.00
C ILE A 131 -10.28 -0.39 -28.25
N VAL A 132 -9.25 -0.22 -29.08
CA VAL A 132 -9.35 0.54 -30.33
C VAL A 132 -9.43 -0.44 -31.49
N GLU A 133 -10.55 -0.48 -32.20
CA GLU A 133 -10.74 -1.37 -33.36
C GLU A 133 -10.31 -0.72 -34.68
N ARG A 134 -10.51 0.60 -34.82
CA ARG A 134 -10.13 1.37 -36.01
C ARG A 134 -9.46 2.68 -35.62
N VAL A 135 -8.37 3.01 -36.31
CA VAL A 135 -7.67 4.30 -36.18
C VAL A 135 -7.53 4.90 -37.57
N ASP A 136 -8.13 6.07 -37.79
CA ASP A 136 -7.96 6.85 -39.01
C ASP A 136 -6.96 7.98 -38.74
N VAL A 137 -5.78 7.91 -39.37
CA VAL A 137 -4.71 8.92 -39.24
C VAL A 137 -4.67 9.75 -40.52
N HIS A 138 -4.80 11.07 -40.38
CA HIS A 138 -4.78 12.01 -41.50
C HIS A 138 -3.37 12.55 -41.79
N GLN A 139 -3.20 13.23 -42.92
CA GLN A 139 -1.92 13.82 -43.33
C GLN A 139 -1.28 14.65 -42.22
N GLY A 140 -0.02 14.33 -41.89
CA GLY A 140 0.74 14.96 -40.80
C GLY A 140 0.48 14.41 -39.40
N GLY A 141 -0.50 13.52 -39.21
CA GLY A 141 -0.78 12.88 -37.93
C GLY A 141 0.06 11.62 -37.67
N GLN A 142 0.29 11.30 -36.40
CA GLN A 142 0.88 10.03 -35.96
C GLN A 142 0.09 9.47 -34.78
N ALA A 143 -0.18 8.17 -34.81
CA ALA A 143 -0.78 7.43 -33.70
C ALA A 143 0.24 6.44 -33.14
N ILE A 144 0.38 6.41 -31.81
CA ILE A 144 1.29 5.51 -31.10
C ILE A 144 0.47 4.71 -30.10
N VAL A 145 0.58 3.38 -30.15
CA VAL A 145 0.02 2.47 -29.15
C VAL A 145 1.16 1.82 -28.39
N GLY A 146 1.21 2.03 -27.08
CA GLY A 146 2.25 1.49 -26.21
C GLY A 146 2.53 2.38 -25.00
N ASN A 147 3.44 1.95 -24.14
CA ASN A 147 3.91 2.77 -23.02
C ASN A 147 4.80 3.90 -23.55
N ILE A 148 4.33 5.15 -23.45
CA ILE A 148 5.12 6.33 -23.81
C ILE A 148 5.85 6.82 -22.56
N GLN A 149 7.16 6.62 -22.48
CA GLN A 149 8.03 7.33 -21.54
C GLN A 149 8.43 8.67 -22.17
N GLY A 150 7.75 9.74 -21.79
CA GLY A 150 8.07 11.09 -22.26
C GLY A 150 9.44 11.52 -21.74
N GLY A 151 10.43 11.62 -22.63
CA GLY A 151 11.67 12.33 -22.35
C GLY A 151 11.36 13.81 -22.16
N MET A 152 11.32 14.27 -20.91
CA MET A 152 11.22 15.70 -20.59
C MET A 152 12.46 16.39 -21.20
N GLY A 153 12.20 17.35 -22.09
CA GLY A 153 13.16 17.83 -23.07
C GLY A 153 14.43 18.44 -22.49
N ASN A 154 15.57 17.90 -22.90
CA ASN A 154 16.85 18.62 -22.83
C ASN A 154 16.95 19.50 -24.09
N LYS A 155 16.47 20.75 -24.00
CA LYS A 155 16.83 21.80 -24.95
C LYS A 155 18.01 22.57 -24.36
N GLU A 156 19.22 22.14 -24.68
CA GLU A 156 20.37 23.04 -24.63
C GLU A 156 20.11 24.16 -25.64
N LYS A 157 19.98 25.39 -25.14
CA LYS A 157 20.04 26.59 -25.97
C LYS A 157 21.51 26.79 -26.33
N THR A 158 21.80 26.73 -27.62
CA THR A 158 23.00 27.31 -28.23
C THR A 158 23.00 28.82 -28.09
#